data_AF-A0A5P1FNT8-F1
#
_entry.id   AF-A0A5P1FNT8-F1
#
_cell.length_a   1.000
_cell.length_b   1.000
_cell.length_c   1.000
_cell.angle_alpha   90.00
_cell.angle_beta   90.00
_cell.angle_gamma   90.00
#
_symmetry.space_group_name_H-M   'P 1'
#
loop_
_entity.id
_entity.type
_entity.pdbx_description
1 polymer ?
#
loop_
_entity_poly.entity_id
_entity_poly.type
_entity_poly.pdbx_seq_one_letter_code
_entity_poly.pdbx_strand_id
1 'polypeptide(L)'
;MDGTSQQERRDDEEAIRNADALECIKKLKMYEAAYAWRLKAKYFTKKAFDGGDIFDHETTIDNEIVKSSRQWLNGCSINTFLQRFKFLEANYVRGPICTVPAAKVRGLVFIRASSERETSAKSSGLSIEECEANAVAGNFPDPPPFYRPSGPKGTPDVKPLPLTRRPRRNRKSPALRASFQETQITPANLVLPLFIHEGEEDTPIGAMPGCYRLGWRHGLLDEVYKARDVGVNSFVLFPKIPDALKSPTGEEAYSDNGLVPRAIHLLKDKFPGIVIYTDVALDPYSSDGHDGIVREDGVIMNDETVHQLCKQAVSQARAGADVVSPSDMMDGRVGAIRAALDAEGFQDVSIMSYTAKYASSFYGPFREALDSNPRFGDKKTYQMNPANYREALVETEADEAEGADILLVKPAMPYLDVIRLLRDSSSLPIAAYQVSGEYSMIKAGGVLKMIDEEKVIMESLLCIKRAGADIILSYFARQAAGILCGMK
;
A
#
# COMPACT_ATOMS: atom_id res chain seq x y z
N MET A 1 14.86 -41.68 40.35
CA MET A 1 14.81 -40.41 39.59
C MET A 1 13.93 -40.64 38.38
N ASP A 2 12.61 -40.45 38.49
CA ASP A 2 11.71 -40.52 37.32
C ASP A 2 10.39 -39.73 37.51
N GLY A 3 10.36 -38.78 38.46
CA GLY A 3 9.15 -38.01 38.77
C GLY A 3 9.02 -36.72 37.96
N THR A 4 10.13 -36.12 37.55
CA THR A 4 10.16 -34.81 36.85
C THR A 4 9.74 -34.91 35.38
N SER A 5 10.06 -36.02 34.69
CA SER A 5 9.78 -36.16 33.25
C SER A 5 8.32 -36.46 32.89
N GLN A 6 7.51 -36.90 33.86
CA GLN A 6 6.06 -37.13 33.67
C GLN A 6 5.22 -35.89 33.98
N GLN A 7 5.70 -35.02 34.88
CA GLN A 7 5.02 -33.78 35.20
C GLN A 7 5.19 -32.76 34.06
N GLU A 8 6.41 -32.58 33.55
CA GLU A 8 6.69 -31.71 32.39
C GLU A 8 5.89 -32.12 31.15
N ARG A 9 5.74 -33.42 30.89
CA ARG A 9 4.91 -33.91 29.77
C ARG A 9 3.41 -33.66 29.96
N ARG A 10 2.90 -33.67 31.19
CA ARG A 10 1.49 -33.34 31.48
C ARG A 10 1.24 -31.85 31.36
N ASP A 11 2.17 -31.03 31.81
CA ASP A 11 2.10 -29.57 31.75
C ASP A 11 2.19 -29.09 30.28
N ASP A 12 3.03 -29.73 29.45
CA ASP A 12 3.10 -29.48 28.00
C ASP A 12 1.81 -29.90 27.27
N GLU A 13 1.21 -31.05 27.61
CA GLU A 13 -0.06 -31.49 27.04
C GLU A 13 -1.25 -30.60 27.47
N GLU A 14 -1.19 -29.99 28.65
CA GLU A 14 -2.19 -29.03 29.13
C GLU A 14 -2.00 -27.66 28.47
N ALA A 15 -0.76 -27.22 28.27
CA ALA A 15 -0.43 -25.99 27.53
C ALA A 15 -0.85 -26.08 26.05
N ILE A 16 -0.63 -27.22 25.39
CA ILE A 16 -1.09 -27.47 24.01
C ILE A 16 -2.62 -27.46 23.93
N ARG A 17 -3.31 -28.12 24.87
CA ARG A 17 -4.78 -28.09 24.94
C ARG A 17 -5.34 -26.69 25.15
N ASN A 18 -4.69 -25.87 25.98
CA ASN A 18 -5.10 -24.48 26.22
C ASN A 18 -4.80 -23.57 25.03
N ALA A 19 -3.69 -23.81 24.30
CA ALA A 19 -3.38 -23.10 23.06
C ALA A 19 -4.40 -23.41 21.95
N ASP A 20 -4.77 -24.68 21.77
CA ASP A 20 -5.79 -25.11 20.81
C ASP A 20 -7.19 -24.59 21.18
N ALA A 21 -7.51 -24.51 22.48
CA ALA A 21 -8.74 -23.90 22.96
C ALA A 21 -8.78 -22.39 22.67
N LEU A 22 -7.66 -21.68 22.85
CA LEU A 22 -7.56 -20.24 22.57
C LEU A 22 -7.65 -19.93 21.06
N GLU A 23 -7.02 -20.78 20.23
CA GLU A 23 -7.13 -20.76 18.77
C GLU A 23 -8.58 -21.00 18.31
N CYS A 24 -9.28 -21.96 18.93
CA CYS A 24 -10.70 -22.21 18.70
C CYS A 24 -11.58 -21.03 19.10
N ILE A 25 -11.31 -20.38 20.24
CA ILE A 25 -12.04 -19.19 20.70
C ILE A 25 -11.82 -18.00 19.75
N LYS A 26 -10.59 -17.79 19.25
CA LYS A 26 -10.29 -16.76 18.24
C LYS A 26 -11.07 -17.01 16.94
N LYS A 27 -11.08 -18.25 16.46
CA LYS A 27 -11.86 -18.64 15.28
C LYS A 27 -13.36 -18.47 15.50
N LEU A 28 -13.89 -18.84 16.67
CA LEU A 28 -15.30 -18.62 17.03
C LEU A 28 -15.68 -17.14 17.03
N LYS A 29 -14.85 -16.26 17.60
CA LYS A 29 -15.10 -14.80 17.57
C LYS A 29 -15.09 -14.23 16.15
N MET A 30 -14.22 -14.73 15.28
CA MET A 30 -14.24 -14.37 13.85
C MET A 30 -15.51 -14.86 13.15
N TYR A 31 -15.98 -16.06 13.46
CA TYR A 31 -17.22 -16.61 12.87
C TYR A 31 -18.47 -15.90 13.39
N GLU A 32 -18.53 -15.51 14.67
CA GLU A 32 -19.60 -14.68 15.22
C GLU A 32 -19.67 -13.32 14.52
N ALA A 33 -18.53 -12.66 14.31
CA ALA A 33 -18.46 -11.39 13.59
C ALA A 33 -18.91 -11.53 12.11
N ALA A 34 -18.48 -12.60 11.43
CA ALA A 34 -18.87 -12.88 10.05
C ALA A 34 -20.37 -13.22 9.93
N TYR A 35 -20.93 -13.95 10.89
CA TYR A 35 -22.35 -14.33 10.88
C TYR A 35 -23.26 -13.15 11.23
N ALA A 36 -22.89 -12.32 12.22
CA ALA A 36 -23.59 -11.08 12.55
C ALA A 36 -23.60 -10.10 11.37
N TRP A 37 -22.48 -9.98 10.65
CA TRP A 37 -22.40 -9.15 9.45
C TRP A 37 -23.28 -9.68 8.31
N ARG A 38 -23.33 -11.00 8.10
CA ARG A 38 -24.16 -11.63 7.06
C ARG A 38 -25.67 -11.50 7.34
N LEU A 39 -26.06 -11.49 8.62
CA LEU A 39 -27.44 -11.21 9.06
C LEU A 39 -27.81 -9.74 8.84
N LYS A 40 -26.92 -8.79 9.20
CA LYS A 40 -27.10 -7.37 8.89
C LYS A 40 -27.24 -7.17 7.37
N ALA A 41 -26.34 -7.75 6.57
CA ALA A 41 -26.37 -7.65 5.11
C ALA A 41 -27.66 -8.20 4.48
N LYS A 42 -28.17 -9.36 4.94
CA LYS A 42 -29.46 -9.92 4.47
C LYS A 42 -30.67 -9.08 4.86
N TYR A 43 -30.65 -8.44 6.03
CA TYR A 43 -31.74 -7.60 6.49
C TYR A 43 -31.77 -6.26 5.74
N PHE A 44 -30.61 -5.65 5.49
CA PHE A 44 -30.48 -4.45 4.65
C PHE A 44 -30.88 -4.70 3.20
N THR A 45 -30.54 -5.85 2.62
CA THR A 45 -31.01 -6.20 1.26
C THR A 45 -32.51 -6.44 1.19
N LYS A 46 -33.14 -7.01 2.23
CA LYS A 46 -34.59 -7.20 2.25
C LYS A 46 -35.37 -5.89 2.40
N LYS A 47 -34.93 -4.97 3.28
CA LYS A 47 -35.63 -3.69 3.50
C LYS A 47 -35.40 -2.65 2.39
N ALA A 48 -34.26 -2.70 1.69
CA ALA A 48 -34.02 -1.89 0.49
C ALA A 48 -34.96 -2.25 -0.68
N PHE A 49 -35.51 -3.48 -0.69
CA PHE A 49 -36.54 -3.91 -1.64
C PHE A 49 -37.96 -3.49 -1.23
N ASP A 50 -38.22 -3.33 0.07
CA ASP A 50 -39.58 -3.05 0.62
C ASP A 50 -39.81 -1.57 1.02
N GLY A 51 -38.83 -0.67 0.83
CA GLY A 51 -39.03 0.78 0.83
C GLY A 51 -39.27 1.47 2.19
N GLY A 52 -38.79 0.93 3.31
CA GLY A 52 -38.98 1.52 4.65
C GLY A 52 -37.74 2.18 5.26
N ASP A 53 -37.93 3.27 6.01
CA ASP A 53 -36.87 4.06 6.67
C ASP A 53 -36.00 3.24 7.65
N ILE A 54 -34.72 3.65 7.75
CA ILE A 54 -33.60 2.89 8.32
C ILE A 54 -33.22 3.35 9.74
N PHE A 55 -33.68 4.51 10.21
CA PHE A 55 -33.01 5.21 11.32
C PHE A 55 -33.40 4.82 12.77
N ASP A 56 -34.45 4.04 13.03
CA ASP A 56 -34.99 3.88 14.41
C ASP A 56 -34.88 2.47 15.02
N HIS A 57 -34.05 1.57 14.47
CA HIS A 57 -34.09 0.13 14.83
C HIS A 57 -32.75 -0.55 15.16
N GLU A 58 -31.63 0.18 15.27
CA GLU A 58 -30.34 -0.43 15.66
C GLU A 58 -30.42 -1.12 17.04
N THR A 59 -31.13 -0.53 18.00
CA THR A 59 -31.25 -1.04 19.37
C THR A 59 -32.07 -2.33 19.50
N THR A 60 -32.97 -2.62 18.54
CA THR A 60 -33.80 -3.83 18.55
C THR A 60 -33.05 -5.03 17.95
N ILE A 61 -32.19 -4.79 16.96
CA ILE A 61 -31.40 -5.81 16.26
C ILE A 61 -30.33 -6.41 17.18
N ASP A 62 -29.63 -5.57 17.95
CA ASP A 62 -28.58 -6.05 18.86
C ASP A 62 -29.15 -6.94 19.98
N ASN A 63 -30.40 -6.68 20.43
CA ASN A 63 -31.06 -7.47 21.47
C ASN A 63 -31.53 -8.86 20.99
N GLU A 64 -31.95 -9.01 19.73
CA GLU A 64 -32.32 -10.32 19.17
C GLU A 64 -31.09 -11.20 18.86
N ILE A 65 -30.00 -10.57 18.40
CA ILE A 65 -28.74 -11.28 18.15
C ILE A 65 -28.19 -11.87 19.46
N VAL A 66 -28.17 -11.08 20.54
CA VAL A 66 -27.71 -11.56 21.87
C VAL A 66 -28.61 -12.68 22.43
N LYS A 67 -29.93 -12.64 22.19
CA LYS A 67 -30.86 -13.72 22.60
C LYS A 67 -30.64 -15.01 21.82
N SER A 68 -30.42 -14.93 20.51
CA SER A 68 -30.21 -16.11 19.66
C SER A 68 -28.87 -16.80 19.97
N SER A 69 -27.80 -16.03 20.21
CA SER A 69 -26.48 -16.56 20.59
C SER A 69 -26.51 -17.30 21.94
N ARG A 70 -27.27 -16.81 22.92
CA ARG A 70 -27.45 -17.49 24.22
C ARG A 70 -28.27 -18.77 24.13
N GLN A 71 -29.25 -18.84 23.22
CA GLN A 71 -30.02 -20.07 22.98
C GLN A 71 -29.19 -21.16 22.28
N TRP A 72 -28.24 -20.78 21.43
CA TRP A 72 -27.37 -21.70 20.71
C TRP A 72 -26.31 -22.38 21.61
N LEU A 73 -25.86 -21.69 22.66
CA LEU A 73 -24.86 -22.19 23.60
C LEU A 73 -25.43 -23.08 24.71
N ASN A 74 -26.71 -22.96 25.06
CA ASN A 74 -27.30 -23.63 26.24
C ASN A 74 -27.83 -25.06 26.02
N GLY A 75 -27.39 -25.78 24.98
CA GLY A 75 -27.93 -27.12 24.72
C GLY A 75 -27.05 -28.13 23.97
N CYS A 76 -25.80 -27.80 23.65
CA CYS A 76 -24.93 -28.72 22.91
C CYS A 76 -23.86 -29.33 23.83
N SER A 77 -23.88 -30.66 24.00
CA SER A 77 -22.77 -31.36 24.61
C SER A 77 -21.54 -31.31 23.69
N ILE A 78 -20.35 -31.20 24.30
CA ILE A 78 -19.06 -31.05 23.62
C ILE A 78 -18.79 -32.15 22.57
N ASN A 79 -19.35 -33.35 22.78
CA ASN A 79 -19.20 -34.48 21.87
C ASN A 79 -20.02 -34.33 20.58
N THR A 80 -21.20 -33.70 20.63
CA THR A 80 -22.02 -33.43 19.44
C THR A 80 -21.39 -32.33 18.56
N PHE A 81 -20.69 -31.39 19.20
CA PHE A 81 -19.93 -30.33 18.53
C PHE A 81 -18.70 -30.88 17.78
N LEU A 82 -17.93 -31.76 18.42
CA LEU A 82 -16.76 -32.40 17.81
C LEU A 82 -17.12 -33.33 16.63
N GLN A 83 -18.27 -34.02 16.69
CA GLN A 83 -18.73 -34.85 15.56
C GLN A 83 -19.15 -34.01 14.34
N ARG A 84 -19.77 -32.85 14.54
CA ARG A 84 -20.16 -31.95 13.44
C ARG A 84 -18.97 -31.16 12.87
N PHE A 85 -17.96 -30.87 13.69
CA PHE A 85 -16.70 -30.26 13.22
C PHE A 85 -15.91 -31.20 12.30
N LYS A 86 -15.79 -32.49 12.68
CA LYS A 86 -15.17 -33.52 11.81
C LYS A 86 -15.89 -33.73 10.48
N PHE A 87 -17.22 -33.55 10.46
CA PHE A 87 -18.02 -33.63 9.22
C PHE A 87 -17.75 -32.47 8.24
N LEU A 88 -17.38 -31.29 8.75
CA LEU A 88 -17.03 -30.13 7.93
C LEU A 88 -15.56 -30.16 7.47
N GLU A 89 -14.65 -30.66 8.31
CA GLU A 89 -13.23 -30.85 7.95
C GLU A 89 -13.05 -31.86 6.81
N ALA A 90 -13.79 -32.97 6.85
CA ALA A 90 -13.72 -34.05 5.86
C ALA A 90 -14.20 -33.64 4.45
N ASN A 91 -14.97 -32.57 4.32
CA ASN A 91 -15.54 -32.12 3.04
C ASN A 91 -14.84 -30.91 2.43
N TYR A 92 -13.88 -30.27 3.12
CA TYR A 92 -13.27 -29.01 2.64
C TYR A 92 -11.75 -28.93 2.71
N VAL A 93 -11.04 -29.96 3.21
CA VAL A 93 -9.58 -29.97 3.25
C VAL A 93 -9.03 -31.29 2.72
N ARG A 94 -8.60 -31.29 1.45
CA ARG A 94 -7.59 -32.25 0.95
C ARG A 94 -6.50 -31.50 0.21
N GLY A 95 -5.37 -31.33 0.88
CA GLY A 95 -4.07 -30.96 0.31
C GLY A 95 -2.97 -31.44 1.28
N PRO A 96 -1.90 -32.11 0.81
CA PRO A 96 -0.96 -32.77 1.70
C PRO A 96 -0.03 -31.76 2.37
N ILE A 97 0.17 -31.94 3.68
CA ILE A 97 1.18 -31.25 4.49
C ILE A 97 2.52 -31.92 4.21
N CYS A 98 3.48 -31.16 3.67
CA CYS A 98 4.87 -31.58 3.53
C CYS A 98 5.71 -30.80 4.54
N THR A 99 6.35 -31.51 5.47
CA THR A 99 7.33 -30.97 6.42
C THR A 99 8.69 -30.81 5.72
N VAL A 100 9.36 -29.68 5.95
CA VAL A 100 10.72 -29.41 5.45
C VAL A 100 11.63 -29.09 6.65
N PRO A 101 12.77 -29.78 6.83
CA PRO A 101 13.79 -29.37 7.79
C PRO A 101 14.79 -28.37 7.18
N ALA A 102 15.35 -27.53 8.05
CA ALA A 102 16.22 -26.40 7.76
C ALA A 102 17.49 -26.76 6.96
N ALA A 103 17.87 -25.91 6.00
CA ALA A 103 19.20 -25.90 5.40
C ALA A 103 19.68 -24.48 5.06
N LYS A 104 20.96 -24.25 5.35
CA LYS A 104 21.74 -23.00 5.29
C LYS A 104 21.78 -22.38 3.89
N VAL A 105 21.67 -21.05 3.86
CA VAL A 105 21.77 -20.19 2.67
C VAL A 105 23.23 -20.06 2.21
N ARG A 106 23.49 -20.38 0.94
CA ARG A 106 24.57 -19.78 0.14
C ARG A 106 24.04 -19.48 -1.25
N GLY A 107 24.30 -18.26 -1.71
CA GLY A 107 23.80 -17.72 -2.96
C GLY A 107 24.22 -18.57 -4.17
N LEU A 108 23.22 -18.95 -4.95
CA LEU A 108 23.37 -19.39 -6.33
C LEU A 108 22.20 -18.83 -7.13
N VAL A 109 22.53 -18.19 -8.24
CA VAL A 109 21.59 -17.76 -9.27
C VAL A 109 20.78 -18.97 -9.72
N PHE A 110 19.49 -18.99 -9.39
CA PHE A 110 18.58 -20.03 -9.89
C PHE A 110 18.15 -19.70 -11.32
N ILE A 111 18.86 -20.27 -12.30
CA ILE A 111 18.26 -20.49 -13.61
C ILE A 111 17.23 -21.61 -13.44
N ARG A 112 15.96 -21.23 -13.30
CA ARG A 112 14.84 -22.17 -13.29
C ARG A 112 14.63 -22.67 -14.72
N ALA A 113 15.27 -23.78 -15.08
CA ALA A 113 14.81 -24.57 -16.22
C ALA A 113 13.39 -25.08 -15.90
N SER A 114 12.44 -24.79 -16.78
CA SER A 114 11.03 -25.20 -16.63
C SER A 114 10.93 -26.71 -16.45
N SER A 115 10.31 -27.16 -15.35
CA SER A 115 9.93 -28.56 -15.13
C SER A 115 8.55 -28.90 -15.72
N GLU A 116 7.96 -28.02 -16.53
CA GLU A 116 6.68 -28.26 -17.19
C GLU A 116 6.90 -28.88 -18.57
N ARG A 117 6.79 -30.21 -18.61
CA ARG A 117 6.54 -31.08 -19.77
C ARG A 117 7.03 -30.51 -21.12
N GLU A 118 8.30 -30.75 -21.42
CA GLU A 118 8.68 -30.98 -22.81
C GLU A 118 7.84 -32.14 -23.33
N THR A 119 6.95 -31.86 -24.28
CA THR A 119 6.29 -32.89 -25.07
C THR A 119 7.38 -33.69 -25.77
N SER A 120 7.66 -34.90 -25.26
CA SER A 120 8.49 -35.96 -25.85
C SER A 120 9.29 -35.54 -27.09
N ALA A 121 10.34 -34.74 -26.90
CA ALA A 121 11.37 -34.65 -27.93
C ALA A 121 12.05 -36.02 -27.93
N LYS A 122 11.83 -36.82 -28.98
CA LYS A 122 12.56 -38.08 -29.15
C LYS A 122 14.05 -37.73 -29.19
N SER A 123 14.78 -38.09 -28.13
CA SER A 123 16.24 -38.09 -28.14
C SER A 123 16.71 -38.89 -29.35
N SER A 124 17.49 -38.28 -30.24
CA SER A 124 18.00 -38.92 -31.46
C SER A 124 18.90 -40.12 -31.16
N GLY A 125 19.41 -40.25 -29.93
CA GLY A 125 20.28 -41.34 -29.52
C GLY A 125 21.68 -41.29 -30.13
N LEU A 126 21.99 -40.23 -30.88
CA LEU A 126 23.28 -39.99 -31.54
C LEU A 126 24.24 -39.26 -30.58
N SER A 127 25.54 -39.55 -30.69
CA SER A 127 26.57 -38.78 -29.99
C SER A 127 26.72 -37.37 -30.58
N ILE A 128 27.38 -36.47 -29.84
CA ILE A 128 27.67 -35.11 -30.32
C ILE A 128 28.51 -35.19 -31.60
N GLU A 129 29.52 -36.07 -31.63
CA GLU A 129 30.39 -36.28 -32.79
C GLU A 129 29.62 -36.80 -34.01
N GLU A 130 28.64 -37.68 -33.81
CA GLU A 130 27.77 -38.16 -34.89
C GLU A 130 26.82 -37.08 -35.41
N CYS A 131 26.33 -36.19 -34.54
CA CYS A 131 25.52 -35.04 -34.94
C CYS A 131 26.35 -34.01 -35.72
N GLU A 132 27.58 -33.75 -35.29
CA GLU A 132 28.52 -32.87 -35.99
C GLU A 132 28.93 -33.45 -37.35
N ALA A 133 29.23 -34.76 -37.43
CA ALA A 133 29.54 -35.43 -38.69
C ALA A 133 28.36 -35.39 -39.68
N ASN A 134 27.13 -35.59 -39.20
CA ASN A 134 25.92 -35.45 -40.03
C ASN A 134 25.70 -34.01 -40.50
N ALA A 135 25.95 -33.01 -39.66
CA ALA A 135 25.88 -31.60 -40.04
C ALA A 135 26.92 -31.24 -41.11
N VAL A 136 28.16 -31.75 -40.99
CA VAL A 136 29.22 -31.59 -42.00
C VAL A 136 28.86 -32.31 -43.31
N ALA A 137 28.22 -33.47 -43.24
CA ALA A 137 27.73 -34.22 -44.40
C ALA A 137 26.45 -33.64 -45.03
N GLY A 138 25.86 -32.59 -44.46
CA GLY A 138 24.60 -31.98 -44.94
C GLY A 138 23.34 -32.80 -44.63
N ASN A 139 23.44 -33.83 -43.79
CA ASN A 139 22.35 -34.70 -43.38
C ASN A 139 21.61 -34.10 -42.17
N PHE A 140 20.78 -33.09 -42.42
CA PHE A 140 19.92 -32.53 -41.38
C PHE A 140 18.61 -33.33 -41.27
N PRO A 141 18.14 -33.65 -40.05
CA PRO A 141 16.80 -34.18 -39.88
C PRO A 141 15.76 -33.15 -40.35
N ASP A 142 14.66 -33.63 -40.93
CA ASP A 142 13.56 -32.75 -41.31
C ASP A 142 13.04 -31.96 -40.09
N PRO A 143 12.73 -30.66 -40.25
CA PRO A 143 12.15 -29.90 -39.17
C PRO A 143 10.81 -30.52 -38.75
N PRO A 144 10.52 -30.56 -37.45
CA PRO A 144 9.25 -31.10 -36.97
C PRO A 144 8.08 -30.35 -37.63
N PRO A 145 6.99 -31.05 -38.00
CA PRO A 145 5.85 -30.40 -38.62
C PRO A 145 5.27 -29.35 -37.67
N PHE A 146 4.90 -28.19 -38.22
CA PHE A 146 4.26 -27.13 -37.46
C PHE A 146 2.90 -27.62 -36.93
N TYR A 147 2.85 -27.98 -35.66
CA TYR A 147 1.59 -28.33 -35.01
C TYR A 147 0.77 -27.05 -34.76
N ARG A 148 -0.37 -26.93 -35.43
CA ARG A 148 -1.41 -25.95 -35.07
C ARG A 148 -2.55 -26.70 -34.39
N PRO A 149 -2.84 -26.39 -33.11
CA PRO A 149 -3.99 -26.97 -32.42
C PRO A 149 -5.27 -26.66 -33.21
N SER A 150 -6.13 -27.67 -33.37
CA SER A 150 -7.48 -27.46 -33.90
C SER A 150 -8.33 -26.68 -32.91
N GLY A 151 -9.22 -25.83 -33.41
CA GLY A 151 -10.23 -25.17 -32.58
C GLY A 151 -11.20 -26.18 -31.93
N PRO A 152 -11.98 -25.77 -30.92
CA PRO A 152 -13.03 -26.59 -30.34
C PRO A 152 -14.02 -27.10 -31.41
N LYS A 153 -14.65 -28.27 -31.18
CA LYS A 153 -15.69 -28.80 -32.07
C LYS A 153 -16.82 -27.75 -32.26
N GLY A 154 -17.24 -27.54 -33.50
CA GLY A 154 -18.21 -26.50 -33.85
C GLY A 154 -17.58 -25.13 -34.17
N THR A 155 -16.24 -25.01 -34.16
CA THR A 155 -15.56 -23.83 -34.71
C THR A 155 -15.93 -23.70 -36.20
N PRO A 156 -16.50 -22.56 -36.64
CA PRO A 156 -16.88 -22.38 -38.03
C PRO A 156 -15.64 -22.30 -38.92
N ASP A 157 -15.72 -22.88 -40.12
CA ASP A 157 -14.70 -22.70 -41.14
C ASP A 157 -14.90 -21.33 -41.81
N VAL A 158 -13.95 -20.42 -41.59
CA VAL A 158 -14.01 -19.04 -42.06
C VAL A 158 -12.74 -18.65 -42.79
N LYS A 159 -12.88 -17.91 -43.89
CA LYS A 159 -11.74 -17.32 -44.59
C LYS A 159 -11.05 -16.29 -43.68
N PRO A 160 -9.71 -16.28 -43.59
CA PRO A 160 -9.00 -15.26 -42.83
C PRO A 160 -9.31 -13.84 -43.33
N LEU A 161 -9.58 -12.91 -42.41
CA LEU A 161 -9.78 -11.50 -42.74
C LEU A 161 -8.52 -10.89 -43.39
N PRO A 162 -8.64 -10.03 -44.43
CA PRO A 162 -7.51 -9.40 -45.11
C PRO A 162 -6.97 -8.18 -44.35
N LEU A 163 -6.39 -8.40 -43.16
CA LEU A 163 -5.86 -7.33 -42.29
C LEU A 163 -4.34 -7.15 -42.44
N THR A 164 -3.89 -5.91 -42.64
CA THR A 164 -2.46 -5.51 -42.64
C THR A 164 -1.91 -5.37 -41.22
N ARG A 165 -2.65 -4.71 -40.31
CA ARG A 165 -2.26 -4.49 -38.91
C ARG A 165 -2.91 -5.51 -37.98
N ARG A 166 -2.11 -6.22 -37.17
CA ARG A 166 -2.58 -7.20 -36.18
C ARG A 166 -1.86 -7.04 -34.84
N PRO A 167 -2.26 -6.09 -33.99
CA PRO A 167 -1.59 -5.82 -32.71
C PRO A 167 -1.49 -7.03 -31.76
N ARG A 168 -2.40 -8.01 -31.87
CA ARG A 168 -2.34 -9.29 -31.14
C ARG A 168 -1.02 -10.06 -31.36
N ARG A 169 -0.30 -9.82 -32.48
CA ARG A 169 1.02 -10.43 -32.75
C ARG A 169 2.05 -10.10 -31.66
N ASN A 170 2.00 -8.90 -31.10
CA ASN A 170 2.90 -8.45 -30.03
C ASN A 170 2.48 -8.99 -28.65
N ARG A 171 1.29 -9.61 -28.54
CA ARG A 171 0.72 -10.15 -27.30
C ARG A 171 0.60 -11.68 -27.32
N LYS A 172 1.25 -12.36 -28.27
CA LYS A 172 1.02 -13.81 -28.49
C LYS A 172 1.67 -14.71 -27.44
N SER A 173 2.72 -14.24 -26.76
CA SER A 173 3.40 -14.99 -25.70
C SER A 173 3.79 -14.07 -24.54
N PRO A 174 3.98 -14.61 -23.32
CA PRO A 174 4.55 -13.85 -22.20
C PRO A 174 5.89 -13.19 -22.54
N ALA A 175 6.80 -13.92 -23.22
CA ALA A 175 8.10 -13.39 -23.63
C ALA A 175 7.99 -12.14 -24.52
N LEU A 176 7.06 -12.14 -25.49
CA LEU A 176 6.85 -10.97 -26.36
C LEU A 176 6.15 -9.81 -25.64
N ARG A 177 5.24 -10.11 -24.70
CA ARG A 177 4.66 -9.06 -23.87
C ARG A 177 5.73 -8.37 -23.03
N ALA A 178 6.64 -9.15 -22.44
CA ALA A 178 7.74 -8.62 -21.62
C ALA A 178 8.73 -7.82 -22.48
N SER A 179 9.11 -8.31 -23.66
CA SER A 179 10.08 -7.61 -24.53
C SER A 179 9.60 -6.26 -25.06
N PHE A 180 8.28 -6.05 -25.14
CA PHE A 180 7.68 -4.80 -25.62
C PHE A 180 7.04 -3.98 -24.51
N GLN A 181 7.30 -4.31 -23.25
CA GLN A 181 6.75 -3.59 -22.12
C GLN A 181 7.43 -2.22 -21.97
N GLU A 182 6.64 -1.15 -22.07
CA GLU A 182 7.13 0.23 -22.06
C GLU A 182 7.42 0.77 -20.64
N THR A 183 6.78 0.19 -19.63
CA THR A 183 6.82 0.70 -18.25
C THR A 183 7.17 -0.41 -17.28
N GLN A 184 8.14 -0.17 -16.41
CA GLN A 184 8.51 -1.08 -15.32
C GLN A 184 8.50 -0.33 -13.99
N ILE A 185 8.22 -1.06 -12.92
CA ILE A 185 8.30 -0.56 -11.54
C ILE A 185 9.35 -1.38 -10.82
N THR A 186 10.15 -0.68 -10.02
CA THR A 186 11.11 -1.27 -9.09
C THR A 186 10.79 -0.78 -7.68
N PRO A 187 11.24 -1.50 -6.63
CA PRO A 187 11.10 -1.03 -5.26
C PRO A 187 11.69 0.38 -5.03
N ALA A 188 12.72 0.77 -5.77
CA ALA A 188 13.34 2.09 -5.71
C ALA A 188 12.42 3.25 -6.15
N ASN A 189 11.34 2.96 -6.89
CA ASN A 189 10.33 3.97 -7.25
C ASN A 189 9.34 4.25 -6.11
N LEU A 190 9.37 3.48 -5.03
CA LEU A 190 8.34 3.49 -3.99
C LEU A 190 8.84 4.24 -2.76
N VAL A 191 8.01 5.15 -2.25
CA VAL A 191 8.15 5.79 -0.94
C VAL A 191 7.07 5.22 -0.05
N LEU A 192 7.44 4.69 1.12
CA LEU A 192 6.50 4.13 2.09
C LEU A 192 6.06 5.22 3.09
N PRO A 193 4.78 5.60 3.10
CA PRO A 193 4.24 6.46 4.16
C PRO A 193 4.12 5.71 5.48
N LEU A 194 4.61 6.33 6.56
CA LEU A 194 4.61 5.79 7.90
C LEU A 194 3.94 6.75 8.88
N PHE A 195 2.95 6.26 9.61
CA PHE A 195 2.32 7.01 10.70
C PHE A 195 3.07 6.73 11.98
N ILE A 196 3.46 7.77 12.71
CA ILE A 196 4.23 7.65 13.96
C ILE A 196 3.50 8.33 15.11
N HIS A 197 3.66 7.82 16.32
CA HIS A 197 3.11 8.42 17.55
C HIS A 197 4.05 8.22 18.74
N GLU A 198 3.75 8.90 19.85
CA GLU A 198 4.57 8.89 21.08
C GLU A 198 4.48 7.57 21.88
N GLY A 199 3.46 6.75 21.67
CA GLY A 199 3.28 5.52 22.43
C GLY A 199 4.32 4.44 22.10
N GLU A 200 4.49 3.49 23.02
CA GLU A 200 5.42 2.36 22.84
C GLU A 200 4.87 1.30 21.89
N GLU A 201 3.56 1.07 21.92
CA GLU A 201 2.87 0.02 21.17
C GLU A 201 2.30 0.53 19.84
N ASP A 202 2.32 -0.35 18.84
CA ASP A 202 1.72 -0.07 17.53
C ASP A 202 0.20 -0.15 17.60
N THR A 203 -0.49 0.88 17.11
CA THR A 203 -1.95 0.96 17.15
C THR A 203 -2.52 0.80 15.73
N PRO A 204 -3.41 -0.17 15.46
CA PRO A 204 -3.99 -0.35 14.13
C PRO A 204 -4.85 0.85 13.72
N ILE A 205 -4.87 1.15 12.42
CA ILE A 205 -5.74 2.18 11.84
C ILE A 205 -6.94 1.49 11.21
N GLY A 206 -8.13 1.67 11.79
CA GLY A 206 -9.34 0.95 11.41
C GLY A 206 -9.71 1.14 9.94
N ALA A 207 -9.75 2.40 9.48
CA ALA A 207 -10.04 2.70 8.08
C ALA A 207 -8.93 2.33 7.08
N MET A 208 -7.76 1.88 7.55
CA MET A 208 -6.63 1.46 6.70
C MET A 208 -6.12 0.07 7.13
N PRO A 209 -6.85 -1.02 6.80
CA PRO A 209 -6.48 -2.37 7.21
C PRO A 209 -5.03 -2.71 6.83
N GLY A 210 -4.24 -3.14 7.81
CA GLY A 210 -2.81 -3.45 7.64
C GLY A 210 -1.86 -2.28 7.86
N CYS A 211 -2.37 -1.06 8.06
CA CYS A 211 -1.58 0.09 8.48
C CYS A 211 -1.72 0.35 10.00
N TYR A 212 -0.67 0.89 10.59
CA TYR A 212 -0.57 1.13 12.03
C TYR A 212 0.00 2.53 12.28
N ARG A 213 -0.39 3.14 13.41
CA ARG A 213 0.37 4.21 14.05
C ARG A 213 1.49 3.53 14.82
N LEU A 214 2.71 3.74 14.37
CA LEU A 214 3.90 3.05 14.87
C LEU A 214 4.48 3.79 16.06
N GLY A 215 4.82 3.06 17.11
CA GLY A 215 5.62 3.60 18.20
C GLY A 215 7.00 3.99 17.66
N TRP A 216 7.36 5.27 17.78
CA TRP A 216 8.51 5.81 17.03
C TRP A 216 9.85 5.19 17.40
N ARG A 217 9.98 4.56 18.58
CA ARG A 217 11.21 3.92 19.05
C ARG A 217 11.40 2.48 18.58
N HIS A 218 10.30 1.73 18.37
CA HIS A 218 10.35 0.29 18.12
C HIS A 218 9.63 -0.10 16.83
N GLY A 219 8.31 0.10 16.75
CA GLY A 219 7.53 -0.25 15.56
C GLY A 219 8.02 0.46 14.29
N LEU A 220 8.43 1.73 14.42
CA LEU A 220 9.03 2.48 13.30
C LEU A 220 10.30 1.80 12.75
N LEU A 221 11.22 1.38 13.63
CA LEU A 221 12.47 0.74 13.22
C LEU A 221 12.22 -0.62 12.57
N ASP A 222 11.30 -1.40 13.12
CA ASP A 222 10.93 -2.72 12.59
C ASP A 222 10.29 -2.63 11.19
N GLU A 223 9.37 -1.68 10.98
CA GLU A 223 8.74 -1.49 9.66
C GLU A 223 9.75 -0.99 8.63
N VAL A 224 10.66 -0.07 9.00
CA VAL A 224 11.76 0.38 8.12
C VAL A 224 12.69 -0.77 7.78
N TYR A 225 13.07 -1.60 8.75
CA TYR A 225 13.89 -2.79 8.52
C TYR A 225 13.23 -3.73 7.49
N LYS A 226 11.96 -4.08 7.71
CA LYS A 226 11.18 -4.97 6.81
C LYS A 226 11.02 -4.40 5.40
N ALA A 227 10.84 -3.08 5.28
CA ALA A 227 10.73 -2.41 3.99
C ALA A 227 12.06 -2.44 3.21
N ARG A 228 13.18 -2.25 3.90
CA ARG A 228 14.52 -2.31 3.30
C ARG A 228 14.88 -3.72 2.81
N ASP A 229 14.46 -4.76 3.51
CA ASP A 229 14.66 -6.17 3.10
C ASP A 229 14.06 -6.48 1.72
N VAL A 230 13.03 -5.73 1.30
CA VAL A 230 12.41 -5.85 -0.03
C VAL A 230 12.83 -4.74 -1.00
N GLY A 231 13.81 -3.91 -0.63
CA GLY A 231 14.40 -2.87 -1.48
C GLY A 231 13.73 -1.50 -1.42
N VAL A 232 12.74 -1.29 -0.53
CA VAL A 232 12.12 0.03 -0.29
C VAL A 232 12.98 0.79 0.72
N ASN A 233 13.68 1.81 0.25
CA ASN A 233 14.64 2.60 1.05
C ASN A 233 14.22 4.07 1.22
N SER A 234 12.99 4.41 0.86
CA SER A 234 12.46 5.77 0.94
C SER A 234 11.19 5.80 1.79
N PHE A 235 11.13 6.72 2.75
CA PHE A 235 10.05 6.81 3.73
C PHE A 235 9.55 8.23 3.89
N VAL A 236 8.25 8.40 4.08
CA VAL A 236 7.66 9.70 4.47
C VAL A 236 6.99 9.57 5.83
N LEU A 237 7.30 10.48 6.76
CA LEU A 237 6.83 10.44 8.14
C LEU A 237 5.61 11.33 8.35
N PHE A 238 4.55 10.78 8.92
CA PHE A 238 3.34 11.49 9.31
C PHE A 238 3.09 11.35 10.81
N PRO A 239 3.23 12.43 11.60
CA PRO A 239 3.11 12.35 13.05
C PRO A 239 1.67 12.48 13.51
N LYS A 240 1.24 11.60 14.42
CA LYS A 240 0.08 11.84 15.26
C LYS A 240 0.52 12.54 16.55
N ILE A 241 0.35 13.85 16.58
CA ILE A 241 0.74 14.71 17.70
C ILE A 241 -0.29 14.61 18.84
N PRO A 242 0.14 14.50 20.12
CA PRO A 242 -0.76 14.59 21.26
C PRO A 242 -1.56 15.90 21.26
N ASP A 243 -2.86 15.84 21.55
CA ASP A 243 -3.74 17.01 21.48
C ASP A 243 -3.30 18.16 22.39
N ALA A 244 -2.64 17.86 23.52
CA ALA A 244 -2.11 18.86 24.44
C ALA A 244 -0.96 19.70 23.87
N LEU A 245 -0.33 19.25 22.77
CA LEU A 245 0.73 19.97 22.06
C LEU A 245 0.20 20.69 20.81
N LYS A 246 -1.09 20.51 20.48
CA LYS A 246 -1.72 21.22 19.37
C LYS A 246 -2.12 22.63 19.78
N SER A 247 -1.96 23.57 18.86
CA SER A 247 -2.23 24.99 19.10
C SER A 247 -2.73 25.69 17.85
N PRO A 248 -3.31 26.89 17.94
CA PRO A 248 -3.79 27.62 16.77
C PRO A 248 -2.69 28.00 15.76
N THR A 249 -1.43 28.14 16.20
CA THR A 249 -0.31 28.52 15.32
C THR A 249 0.70 27.40 15.06
N GLY A 250 0.47 26.21 15.61
CA GLY A 250 1.23 24.99 15.33
C GLY A 250 2.69 25.03 15.77
N GLU A 251 3.02 25.65 16.90
CA GLU A 251 4.42 25.85 17.32
C GLU A 251 5.20 24.54 17.51
N GLU A 252 4.53 23.43 17.84
CA GLU A 252 5.15 22.11 17.95
C GLU A 252 5.74 21.61 16.61
N ALA A 253 5.31 22.16 15.47
CA ALA A 253 5.79 21.78 14.14
C ALA A 253 7.30 21.99 13.93
N TYR A 254 7.90 22.91 14.67
CA TYR A 254 9.32 23.25 14.58
C TYR A 254 10.06 23.08 15.93
N SER A 255 9.50 22.27 16.82
CA SER A 255 10.17 21.89 18.06
C SER A 255 11.36 20.98 17.75
N ASP A 256 12.58 21.40 18.10
CA ASP A 256 13.80 20.56 17.91
C ASP A 256 13.70 19.23 18.67
N ASN A 257 12.91 19.21 19.75
CA ASN A 257 12.61 18.01 20.52
C ASN A 257 11.28 17.37 20.12
N GLY A 258 10.66 17.75 19.00
CA GLY A 258 9.39 17.22 18.53
C GLY A 258 9.49 15.77 18.05
N LEU A 259 8.34 15.13 17.85
CA LEU A 259 8.26 13.73 17.43
C LEU A 259 8.99 13.46 16.10
N VAL A 260 8.79 14.33 15.10
CA VAL A 260 9.40 14.17 13.76
C VAL A 260 10.93 14.30 13.82
N PRO A 261 11.53 15.39 14.35
CA PRO A 261 12.97 15.48 14.50
C PRO A 261 13.60 14.29 15.22
N ARG A 262 13.03 13.83 16.33
CA ARG A 262 13.57 12.67 17.07
C ARG A 262 13.49 11.36 16.27
N ALA A 263 12.41 11.16 15.51
CA ALA A 263 12.26 10.00 14.62
C ALA A 263 13.29 10.03 13.48
N ILE A 264 13.54 11.20 12.88
CA ILE A 264 14.56 11.36 11.82
C ILE A 264 15.95 11.02 12.37
N HIS A 265 16.35 11.59 13.51
CA HIS A 265 17.64 11.29 14.14
C HIS A 265 17.81 9.79 14.40
N LEU A 266 16.78 9.15 14.97
CA LEU A 266 16.79 7.72 15.25
C LEU A 266 16.98 6.90 13.96
N LEU A 267 16.27 7.24 12.90
CA LEU A 267 16.34 6.57 11.61
C LEU A 267 17.69 6.77 10.92
N LYS A 268 18.23 7.99 10.92
CA LYS A 268 19.52 8.30 10.32
C LYS A 268 20.70 7.68 11.09
N ASP A 269 20.61 7.55 12.41
CA ASP A 269 21.58 6.82 13.24
C ASP A 269 21.63 5.32 12.86
N LYS A 270 20.47 4.68 12.70
CA LYS A 270 20.39 3.24 12.41
C LYS A 270 20.58 2.90 10.95
N PHE A 271 20.12 3.76 10.05
CA PHE A 271 20.02 3.48 8.62
C PHE A 271 20.47 4.70 7.78
N PRO A 272 21.75 5.08 7.83
CA PRO A 272 22.22 6.33 7.19
C PRO A 272 21.97 6.41 5.67
N GLY A 273 21.81 5.26 4.99
CA GLY A 273 21.58 5.19 3.55
C GLY A 273 20.10 5.23 3.09
N ILE A 274 19.13 5.42 3.98
CA ILE A 274 17.73 5.60 3.58
C ILE A 274 17.43 7.07 3.26
N VAL A 275 16.42 7.28 2.42
CA VAL A 275 15.88 8.60 2.10
C VAL A 275 14.66 8.88 2.98
N ILE A 276 14.71 9.98 3.71
CA ILE A 276 13.64 10.48 4.56
C ILE A 276 13.03 11.72 3.92
N TYR A 277 11.78 11.55 3.52
CA TYR A 277 10.85 12.60 3.17
C TYR A 277 10.11 13.03 4.43
N THR A 278 9.91 14.34 4.61
CA THR A 278 9.08 14.88 5.70
C THR A 278 7.94 15.70 5.16
N ASP A 279 6.81 15.67 5.85
CA ASP A 279 5.67 16.53 5.56
C ASP A 279 5.85 17.90 6.21
N VAL A 280 5.65 18.97 5.43
CA VAL A 280 5.65 20.36 5.91
C VAL A 280 4.23 20.90 5.72
N ALA A 281 3.47 20.89 6.82
CA ALA A 281 2.09 21.36 6.93
C ALA A 281 1.75 21.48 8.43
N LEU A 282 0.80 22.36 8.77
CA LEU A 282 0.40 22.57 10.17
C LEU A 282 -0.75 21.67 10.63
N ASP A 283 -1.43 20.92 9.76
CA ASP A 283 -2.65 20.18 10.15
C ASP A 283 -2.47 19.13 11.26
N PRO A 284 -1.31 18.47 11.45
CA PRO A 284 -1.10 17.59 12.60
C PRO A 284 -0.87 18.34 13.92
N TYR A 285 -0.44 19.61 13.83
CA TYR A 285 -0.04 20.46 14.96
C TYR A 285 -1.08 21.53 15.29
N SER A 286 -2.01 21.78 14.37
CA SER A 286 -3.08 22.76 14.50
C SER A 286 -4.18 22.23 15.42
N SER A 287 -4.64 23.06 16.35
CA SER A 287 -5.85 22.78 17.12
C SER A 287 -7.11 22.79 16.27
N ASP A 288 -7.07 23.34 15.05
CA ASP A 288 -8.23 23.47 14.15
C ASP A 288 -8.24 22.44 13.02
N GLY A 289 -7.13 21.73 12.79
CA GLY A 289 -6.99 20.69 11.76
C GLY A 289 -6.83 21.24 10.33
N HIS A 290 -6.55 22.54 10.19
CA HIS A 290 -6.21 23.18 8.92
C HIS A 290 -4.69 23.16 8.68
N ASP A 291 -4.28 23.15 7.42
CA ASP A 291 -2.86 23.10 7.01
C ASP A 291 -2.12 24.42 7.33
N GLY A 292 -2.87 25.48 7.69
CA GLY A 292 -2.37 26.80 8.05
C GLY A 292 -3.11 27.44 9.24
N ILE A 293 -2.62 28.63 9.63
CA ILE A 293 -3.18 29.45 10.71
C ILE A 293 -4.57 29.94 10.32
N VAL A 294 -5.54 29.81 11.22
CA VAL A 294 -6.91 30.27 10.98
C VAL A 294 -7.17 31.59 11.71
N ARG A 295 -7.64 32.59 10.96
CA ARG A 295 -8.14 33.85 11.51
C ARG A 295 -9.54 33.66 12.11
N GLU A 296 -9.95 34.57 12.99
CA GLU A 296 -11.25 34.53 13.68
C GLU A 296 -12.47 34.44 12.74
N ASP A 297 -12.38 34.94 11.50
CA ASP A 297 -13.43 34.87 10.49
C ASP A 297 -13.37 33.60 9.61
N GLY A 298 -12.50 32.65 9.94
CA GLY A 298 -12.33 31.37 9.25
C GLY A 298 -11.40 31.42 8.03
N VAL A 299 -10.78 32.56 7.73
CA VAL A 299 -9.79 32.67 6.66
C VAL A 299 -8.49 31.97 7.06
N ILE A 300 -7.94 31.16 6.16
CA ILE A 300 -6.61 30.57 6.31
C ILE A 300 -5.58 31.60 5.88
N MET A 301 -4.70 31.99 6.80
CA MET A 301 -3.75 33.08 6.61
C MET A 301 -2.52 32.61 5.85
N ASN A 302 -2.34 33.04 4.60
CA ASN A 302 -1.27 32.56 3.71
C ASN A 302 0.13 32.84 4.27
N ASP A 303 0.51 34.11 4.34
CA ASP A 303 1.89 34.53 4.58
C ASP A 303 2.36 34.17 6.01
N GLU A 304 1.49 34.33 7.00
CA GLU A 304 1.75 33.93 8.38
C GLU A 304 1.92 32.40 8.51
N THR A 305 1.17 31.63 7.72
CA THR A 305 1.37 30.18 7.64
C THR A 305 2.73 29.86 7.01
N VAL A 306 3.05 30.46 5.86
CA VAL A 306 4.35 30.26 5.18
C VAL A 306 5.52 30.55 6.12
N HIS A 307 5.41 31.58 6.96
CA HIS A 307 6.42 31.88 7.97
C HIS A 307 6.66 30.72 8.96
N GLN A 308 5.62 30.04 9.42
CA GLN A 308 5.74 28.86 10.30
C GLN A 308 6.27 27.63 9.55
N LEU A 309 5.83 27.43 8.30
CA LEU A 309 6.28 26.32 7.46
C LEU A 309 7.79 26.40 7.17
N CYS A 310 8.33 27.60 6.99
CA CYS A 310 9.77 27.82 6.87
C CYS A 310 10.53 27.32 8.11
N LYS A 311 10.03 27.61 9.32
CA LYS A 311 10.64 27.12 10.57
C LYS A 311 10.55 25.59 10.68
N GLN A 312 9.43 25.01 10.29
CA GLN A 312 9.22 23.56 10.27
C GLN A 312 10.20 22.88 9.32
N ALA A 313 10.31 23.38 8.08
CA ALA A 313 11.24 22.83 7.09
C ALA A 313 12.69 22.88 7.56
N VAL A 314 13.13 24.02 8.12
CA VAL A 314 14.49 24.16 8.69
C VAL A 314 14.71 23.22 9.88
N SER A 315 13.73 23.06 10.78
CA SER A 315 13.85 22.13 11.91
C SER A 315 14.00 20.68 11.43
N GLN A 316 13.21 20.28 10.43
CA GLN A 316 13.28 18.94 9.84
C GLN A 316 14.60 18.71 9.08
N ALA A 317 15.09 19.69 8.34
CA ALA A 317 16.38 19.66 7.67
C ALA A 317 17.54 19.50 8.68
N ARG A 318 17.51 20.28 9.77
CA ARG A 318 18.49 20.18 10.86
C ARG A 318 18.51 18.80 11.50
N ALA A 319 17.36 18.12 11.55
CA ALA A 319 17.26 16.75 12.05
C ALA A 319 17.79 15.68 11.08
N GLY A 320 18.08 16.05 9.83
CA GLY A 320 18.61 15.15 8.81
C GLY A 320 17.58 14.65 7.80
N ALA A 321 16.48 15.37 7.57
CA ALA A 321 15.60 15.10 6.43
C ALA A 321 16.36 15.30 5.11
N ASP A 322 16.21 14.37 4.16
CA ASP A 322 16.81 14.52 2.83
C ASP A 322 15.92 15.36 1.92
N VAL A 323 14.60 15.23 2.09
CA VAL A 323 13.59 15.91 1.29
C VAL A 323 12.51 16.47 2.20
N VAL A 324 12.30 17.78 2.17
CA VAL A 324 11.11 18.40 2.79
C VAL A 324 9.99 18.48 1.76
N SER A 325 8.76 18.17 2.18
CA SER A 325 7.64 18.01 1.26
C SER A 325 6.46 18.89 1.68
N PRO A 326 6.44 20.19 1.31
CA PRO A 326 5.36 21.10 1.66
C PRO A 326 4.05 20.64 1.04
N SER A 327 3.10 20.27 1.90
CA SER A 327 1.79 19.75 1.49
C SER A 327 0.65 20.73 1.74
N ASP A 328 0.93 21.90 2.28
CA ASP A 328 -0.01 22.92 2.76
C ASP A 328 -0.87 23.60 1.68
N MET A 329 -0.38 23.70 0.43
CA MET A 329 -1.01 24.46 -0.67
C MET A 329 -1.16 25.96 -0.42
N MET A 330 -0.26 26.59 0.33
CA MET A 330 -0.17 28.05 0.42
C MET A 330 0.57 28.61 -0.81
N ASP A 331 0.23 29.84 -1.19
CA ASP A 331 0.87 30.54 -2.29
C ASP A 331 2.29 30.98 -1.88
N GLY A 332 3.30 30.73 -2.74
CA GLY A 332 4.67 31.20 -2.53
C GLY A 332 5.51 30.41 -1.50
N ARG A 333 4.96 29.32 -0.91
CA ARG A 333 5.67 28.57 0.15
C ARG A 333 6.96 27.93 -0.33
N VAL A 334 7.06 27.50 -1.60
CA VAL A 334 8.24 26.78 -2.09
C VAL A 334 9.44 27.70 -2.08
N GLY A 335 9.29 28.92 -2.62
CA GLY A 335 10.37 29.90 -2.69
C GLY A 335 10.79 30.38 -1.31
N ALA A 336 9.81 30.58 -0.42
CA ALA A 336 10.08 30.95 0.97
C ALA A 336 10.84 29.85 1.73
N ILE A 337 10.43 28.58 1.60
CA ILE A 337 11.10 27.44 2.22
C ILE A 337 12.51 27.27 1.65
N ARG A 338 12.70 27.36 0.33
CA ARG A 338 14.03 27.30 -0.31
C ARG A 338 14.96 28.35 0.25
N ALA A 339 14.51 29.61 0.31
CA ALA A 339 15.30 30.71 0.87
C ALA A 339 15.64 30.49 2.35
N ALA A 340 14.70 29.97 3.15
CA ALA A 340 14.94 29.67 4.57
C ALA A 340 15.96 28.53 4.77
N LEU A 341 15.86 27.46 3.96
CA LEU A 341 16.84 26.36 3.98
C LEU A 341 18.24 26.85 3.57
N ASP A 342 18.33 27.66 2.51
CA ASP A 342 19.61 28.22 2.05
C ASP A 342 20.26 29.14 3.08
N ALA A 343 19.48 29.97 3.75
CA ALA A 343 19.97 30.88 4.79
C ALA A 343 20.60 30.14 5.97
N GLU A 344 20.13 28.91 6.25
CA GLU A 344 20.62 28.05 7.33
C GLU A 344 21.68 27.04 6.87
N GLY A 345 22.08 27.07 5.59
CA GLY A 345 23.12 26.18 5.05
C GLY A 345 22.65 24.78 4.66
N PHE A 346 21.35 24.61 4.38
CA PHE A 346 20.75 23.36 3.92
C PHE A 346 20.52 23.37 2.41
N GLN A 347 21.53 23.73 1.62
CA GLN A 347 21.44 23.79 0.15
C GLN A 347 21.17 22.42 -0.49
N ASP A 348 21.67 21.34 0.14
CA ASP A 348 21.53 19.98 -0.39
C ASP A 348 20.18 19.31 -0.06
N VAL A 349 19.34 19.93 0.77
CA VAL A 349 18.01 19.41 1.10
C VAL A 349 17.04 19.73 -0.05
N SER A 350 16.42 18.69 -0.60
CA SER A 350 15.48 18.83 -1.71
C SER A 350 14.09 19.24 -1.25
N ILE A 351 13.33 19.87 -2.15
CA ILE A 351 11.92 20.20 -1.96
C ILE A 351 11.05 19.35 -2.90
N MET A 352 10.22 18.47 -2.33
CA MET A 352 9.14 17.78 -3.06
C MET A 352 7.82 18.50 -2.83
N SER A 353 7.51 19.43 -3.74
CA SER A 353 6.32 20.24 -3.63
C SER A 353 5.05 19.46 -3.95
N TYR A 354 4.02 19.57 -3.11
CA TYR A 354 2.68 19.08 -3.43
C TYR A 354 1.97 20.03 -4.40
N THR A 355 2.53 20.19 -5.58
CA THR A 355 2.12 21.13 -6.63
C THR A 355 0.65 21.02 -7.01
N ALA A 356 0.15 19.80 -7.20
CA ALA A 356 -1.24 19.58 -7.57
C ALA A 356 -1.95 18.73 -6.50
N LYS A 357 -2.21 19.32 -5.33
CA LYS A 357 -2.99 18.69 -4.24
C LYS A 357 -4.44 19.19 -4.27
N TYR A 358 -5.34 18.28 -4.66
CA TYR A 358 -6.77 18.56 -4.81
C TYR A 358 -7.55 18.46 -3.50
N ALA A 359 -8.63 19.24 -3.38
CA ALA A 359 -9.63 19.18 -2.33
C ALA A 359 -10.48 17.91 -2.47
N SER A 360 -9.89 16.78 -2.11
CA SER A 360 -10.40 15.45 -2.44
C SER A 360 -11.11 14.75 -1.28
N SER A 361 -12.14 13.98 -1.61
CA SER A 361 -12.85 13.08 -0.66
C SER A 361 -12.10 11.77 -0.39
N PHE A 362 -10.98 11.51 -1.08
CA PHE A 362 -10.19 10.28 -0.90
C PHE A 362 -9.28 10.32 0.35
N TYR A 363 -9.25 11.43 1.11
CA TYR A 363 -8.37 11.57 2.28
C TYR A 363 -8.96 11.08 3.61
N GLY A 364 -10.22 10.62 3.62
CA GLY A 364 -10.93 10.21 4.85
C GLY A 364 -10.10 9.29 5.77
N PRO A 365 -9.58 8.15 5.27
CA PRO A 365 -8.82 7.23 6.12
C PRO A 365 -7.50 7.82 6.67
N PHE A 366 -6.83 8.71 5.95
CA PHE A 366 -5.64 9.42 6.43
C PHE A 366 -5.98 10.36 7.59
N ARG A 367 -7.10 11.08 7.48
CA ARG A 367 -7.54 11.99 8.55
C ARG A 367 -7.93 11.22 9.80
N GLU A 368 -8.49 10.01 9.68
CA GLU A 368 -8.66 9.10 10.82
C GLU A 368 -7.30 8.67 11.38
N ALA A 369 -6.32 8.35 10.53
CA ALA A 369 -4.99 7.95 10.96
C ALA A 369 -4.31 9.03 11.83
N LEU A 370 -4.44 10.30 11.50
CA LEU A 370 -3.82 11.40 12.27
C LEU A 370 -4.75 12.07 13.29
N ASP A 371 -6.06 11.87 13.18
CA ASP A 371 -7.08 12.66 13.88
C ASP A 371 -6.88 14.17 13.66
N SER A 372 -6.80 14.49 12.37
CA SER A 372 -6.54 15.83 11.81
C SER A 372 -7.67 16.30 10.88
N ASN A 373 -8.90 15.80 11.11
CA ASN A 373 -10.05 16.36 10.42
C ASN A 373 -10.18 17.85 10.78
N PRO A 374 -10.45 18.74 9.80
CA PRO A 374 -10.83 20.12 10.10
C PRO A 374 -11.97 20.12 11.12
N ARG A 375 -11.83 20.89 12.19
CA ARG A 375 -12.88 21.01 13.20
C ARG A 375 -14.07 21.80 12.69
N PHE A 376 -13.87 22.62 11.66
CA PHE A 376 -14.91 23.34 10.93
C PHE A 376 -14.54 23.48 9.45
N GLY A 377 -15.53 23.86 8.63
CA GLY A 377 -15.33 24.18 7.22
C GLY A 377 -14.79 23.02 6.37
N ASP A 378 -14.09 23.38 5.30
CA ASP A 378 -13.38 22.45 4.43
C ASP A 378 -12.03 23.04 3.98
N LYS A 379 -11.30 22.32 3.14
CA LYS A 379 -9.97 22.71 2.66
C LYS A 379 -10.00 23.37 1.26
N LYS A 380 -11.17 23.76 0.75
CA LYS A 380 -11.35 24.22 -0.65
C LYS A 380 -10.87 25.64 -0.92
N THR A 381 -10.50 26.41 0.10
CA THR A 381 -9.96 27.76 -0.09
C THR A 381 -8.47 27.77 -0.46
N TYR A 382 -7.81 26.60 -0.43
CA TYR A 382 -6.38 26.44 -0.77
C TYR A 382 -6.09 25.14 -1.54
N GLN A 383 -6.76 24.02 -1.22
CA GLN A 383 -6.62 22.81 -2.04
C GLN A 383 -7.40 22.96 -3.36
N MET A 384 -6.82 22.49 -4.46
CA MET A 384 -7.36 22.71 -5.80
C MET A 384 -8.74 22.08 -5.99
N ASN A 385 -9.56 22.68 -6.85
CA ASN A 385 -10.86 22.11 -7.21
C ASN A 385 -10.69 20.86 -8.10
N PRO A 386 -11.25 19.69 -7.76
CA PRO A 386 -11.21 18.48 -8.59
C PRO A 386 -11.66 18.64 -10.04
N ALA A 387 -12.48 19.67 -10.34
CA ALA A 387 -12.93 19.97 -11.70
C ALA A 387 -11.87 20.67 -12.57
N ASN A 388 -10.77 21.15 -11.97
CA ASN A 388 -9.78 21.98 -12.64
C ASN A 388 -8.59 21.17 -13.14
N TYR A 389 -8.42 21.14 -14.46
CA TYR A 389 -7.27 20.51 -15.13
C TYR A 389 -6.15 21.53 -15.39
N ARG A 390 -6.49 22.68 -15.97
CA ARG A 390 -5.51 23.69 -16.42
C ARG A 390 -4.82 24.44 -15.28
N GLU A 391 -5.48 24.55 -14.13
CA GLU A 391 -4.92 25.22 -12.94
C GLU A 391 -3.63 24.53 -12.46
N ALA A 392 -3.51 23.21 -12.65
CA ALA A 392 -2.30 22.46 -12.30
C ALA A 392 -1.05 22.97 -13.03
N LEU A 393 -1.20 23.56 -14.24
CA LEU A 393 -0.07 24.16 -14.96
C LEU A 393 0.38 25.48 -14.33
N VAL A 394 -0.55 26.24 -13.73
CA VAL A 394 -0.23 27.49 -13.03
C VAL A 394 0.57 27.17 -11.76
N GLU A 395 0.11 26.19 -10.98
CA GLU A 395 0.85 25.70 -9.81
C GLU A 395 2.22 25.14 -10.18
N THR A 396 2.29 24.39 -11.29
CA THR A 396 3.55 23.84 -11.80
C THR A 396 4.54 24.93 -12.15
N GLU A 397 4.13 25.93 -12.93
CA GLU A 397 5.00 27.04 -13.32
C GLU A 397 5.51 27.83 -12.10
N ALA A 398 4.65 28.05 -11.10
CA ALA A 398 5.02 28.74 -9.86
C ALA A 398 6.05 27.93 -9.05
N ASP A 399 5.74 26.67 -8.72
CA ASP A 399 6.62 25.82 -7.92
C ASP A 399 7.99 25.59 -8.58
N GLU A 400 8.02 25.43 -9.91
CA GLU A 400 9.28 25.31 -10.67
C GLU A 400 10.10 26.60 -10.59
N ALA A 401 9.47 27.76 -10.79
CA ALA A 401 10.15 29.05 -10.71
C ALA A 401 10.66 29.35 -9.30
N GLU A 402 9.99 28.81 -8.29
CA GLU A 402 10.31 28.96 -6.86
C GLU A 402 11.39 27.99 -6.36
N GLY A 403 11.80 27.02 -7.19
CA GLY A 403 12.91 26.12 -6.88
C GLY A 403 12.50 24.78 -6.26
N ALA A 404 11.33 24.25 -6.59
CA ALA A 404 11.02 22.85 -6.32
C ALA A 404 11.98 21.91 -7.07
N ASP A 405 12.37 20.81 -6.43
CA ASP A 405 13.20 19.77 -7.06
C ASP A 405 12.35 18.63 -7.63
N ILE A 406 11.17 18.41 -7.04
CA ILE A 406 10.22 17.35 -7.40
C ILE A 406 8.81 17.92 -7.32
N LEU A 407 7.98 17.68 -8.34
CA LEU A 407 6.58 18.09 -8.37
C LEU A 407 5.67 16.90 -8.04
N LEU A 408 4.66 17.07 -7.20
CA LEU A 408 3.78 15.98 -6.77
C LEU A 408 2.31 16.23 -7.09
N VAL A 409 1.64 15.18 -7.60
CA VAL A 409 0.17 15.12 -7.77
C VAL A 409 -0.47 14.28 -6.66
N LYS A 410 -1.53 14.82 -6.04
CA LYS A 410 -2.30 14.15 -4.98
C LYS A 410 -3.79 14.47 -5.08
N PRO A 411 -4.68 13.45 -5.06
CA PRO A 411 -4.45 12.00 -5.14
C PRO A 411 -3.88 11.50 -6.48
N ALA A 412 -3.54 10.21 -6.59
CA ALA A 412 -2.89 9.68 -7.79
C ALA A 412 -3.88 9.07 -8.81
N MET A 413 -4.52 7.93 -8.50
CA MET A 413 -5.36 7.20 -9.46
C MET A 413 -6.52 8.02 -10.06
N PRO A 414 -7.24 8.88 -9.31
CA PRO A 414 -8.28 9.72 -9.91
C PRO A 414 -7.73 10.90 -10.73
N TYR A 415 -6.41 11.14 -10.74
CA TYR A 415 -5.75 12.27 -11.41
C TYR A 415 -4.55 11.82 -12.27
N LEU A 416 -4.61 10.62 -12.87
CA LEU A 416 -3.57 10.11 -13.78
C LEU A 416 -3.36 11.02 -14.99
N ASP A 417 -4.41 11.72 -15.42
CA ASP A 417 -4.39 12.73 -16.48
C ASP A 417 -3.58 13.98 -16.08
N VAL A 418 -3.63 14.37 -14.80
CA VAL A 418 -2.82 15.47 -14.24
C VAL A 418 -1.35 15.05 -14.07
N ILE A 419 -1.09 13.80 -13.63
CA ILE A 419 0.28 13.25 -13.62
C ILE A 419 0.87 13.29 -15.04
N ARG A 420 0.07 12.92 -16.03
CA ARG A 420 0.50 12.99 -17.44
C ARG A 420 0.76 14.42 -17.88
N LEU A 421 -0.14 15.35 -17.52
CA LEU A 421 -0.01 16.77 -17.84
C LEU A 421 1.32 17.34 -17.32
N LEU A 422 1.63 17.12 -16.04
CA LEU A 422 2.88 17.58 -15.43
C LEU A 422 4.08 16.94 -16.13
N ARG A 423 4.06 15.63 -16.35
CA ARG A 423 5.17 14.94 -17.01
C ARG A 423 5.42 15.40 -18.45
N ASP A 424 4.39 15.83 -19.17
CA ASP A 424 4.53 16.36 -20.53
C ASP A 424 4.94 17.84 -20.55
N SER A 425 4.76 18.56 -19.43
CA SER A 425 4.96 20.03 -19.34
C SER A 425 6.20 20.44 -18.55
N SER A 426 6.78 19.53 -17.77
CA SER A 426 7.90 19.77 -16.85
C SER A 426 9.07 18.82 -17.12
N SER A 427 10.30 19.31 -16.90
CA SER A 427 11.51 18.46 -16.81
C SER A 427 11.78 17.94 -15.39
N LEU A 428 11.02 18.44 -14.41
CA LEU A 428 10.79 17.95 -13.06
C LEU A 428 10.70 16.41 -12.93
N PRO A 429 11.38 15.70 -12.02
CA PRO A 429 10.85 14.43 -11.55
C PRO A 429 9.42 14.61 -11.02
N ILE A 430 8.53 13.69 -11.41
CA ILE A 430 7.13 13.73 -10.99
C ILE A 430 6.88 12.68 -9.91
N ALA A 431 6.42 13.11 -8.75
CA ALA A 431 5.90 12.24 -7.71
C ALA A 431 4.37 12.12 -7.80
N ALA A 432 3.83 11.00 -7.34
CA ALA A 432 2.40 10.80 -7.23
C ALA A 432 2.06 10.07 -5.93
N TYR A 433 1.00 10.52 -5.25
CA TYR A 433 0.58 9.91 -3.99
C TYR A 433 -0.70 9.09 -4.17
N GLN A 434 -0.57 7.75 -4.13
CA GLN A 434 -1.69 6.84 -3.98
C GLN A 434 -2.22 6.92 -2.54
N VAL A 435 -3.27 7.72 -2.35
CA VAL A 435 -3.68 8.13 -0.99
C VAL A 435 -4.45 7.05 -0.25
N SER A 436 -4.75 7.35 1.00
CA SER A 436 -5.35 6.42 1.94
C SER A 436 -6.70 5.84 1.47
N GLY A 437 -7.55 6.65 0.83
CA GLY A 437 -8.82 6.18 0.26
C GLY A 437 -8.62 5.21 -0.90
N GLU A 438 -7.64 5.47 -1.78
CA GLU A 438 -7.30 4.56 -2.88
C GLU A 438 -6.80 3.21 -2.33
N TYR A 439 -5.93 3.26 -1.31
CA TYR A 439 -5.47 2.07 -0.59
C TYR A 439 -6.63 1.27 0.02
N SER A 440 -7.49 1.93 0.80
CA SER A 440 -8.58 1.27 1.50
C SER A 440 -9.63 0.69 0.56
N MET A 441 -9.88 1.32 -0.59
CA MET A 441 -10.77 0.77 -1.62
C MET A 441 -10.24 -0.56 -2.18
N ILE A 442 -8.95 -0.64 -2.49
CA ILE A 442 -8.33 -1.88 -2.99
C ILE A 442 -8.32 -2.95 -1.89
N LYS A 443 -7.94 -2.60 -0.66
CA LYS A 443 -7.97 -3.54 0.48
C LYS A 443 -9.38 -4.08 0.73
N ALA A 444 -10.39 -3.22 0.73
CA ALA A 444 -11.78 -3.64 0.92
C ALA A 444 -12.24 -4.61 -0.19
N GLY A 445 -11.94 -4.31 -1.46
CA GLY A 445 -12.24 -5.19 -2.58
C GLY A 445 -11.54 -6.55 -2.48
N GLY A 446 -10.30 -6.58 -2.02
CA GLY A 446 -9.52 -7.80 -1.77
C GLY A 446 -10.11 -8.66 -0.65
N VAL A 447 -10.38 -8.05 0.50
CA VAL A 447 -11.00 -8.72 1.67
C VAL A 447 -12.37 -9.30 1.31
N LEU A 448 -13.18 -8.57 0.53
CA LEU A 448 -14.48 -9.02 0.03
C LEU A 448 -14.39 -10.01 -1.14
N LYS A 449 -13.17 -10.32 -1.62
CA LYS A 449 -12.90 -11.18 -2.79
C LYS A 449 -13.63 -10.71 -4.07
N MET A 450 -13.89 -9.41 -4.18
CA MET A 450 -14.44 -8.81 -5.39
C MET A 450 -13.37 -8.65 -6.48
N ILE A 451 -12.12 -8.53 -6.04
CA ILE A 451 -10.93 -8.41 -6.89
C ILE A 451 -9.82 -9.30 -6.37
N ASP A 452 -8.87 -9.61 -7.24
CA ASP A 452 -7.58 -10.18 -6.87
C ASP A 452 -6.69 -9.03 -6.37
N GLU A 453 -6.53 -8.92 -5.06
CA GLU A 453 -5.88 -7.78 -4.40
C GLU A 453 -4.47 -7.53 -4.94
N GLU A 454 -3.63 -8.56 -4.99
CA GLU A 454 -2.24 -8.43 -5.42
C GLU A 454 -2.13 -7.95 -6.86
N LYS A 455 -2.96 -8.49 -7.76
CA LYS A 455 -2.97 -8.06 -9.16
C LYS A 455 -3.40 -6.61 -9.31
N VAL A 456 -4.42 -6.19 -8.56
CA VAL A 456 -4.93 -4.81 -8.62
C VAL A 456 -3.95 -3.82 -7.98
N ILE A 457 -3.26 -4.20 -6.89
CA ILE A 457 -2.16 -3.40 -6.33
C ILE A 457 -1.11 -3.14 -7.41
N MET A 458 -0.59 -4.20 -8.03
CA MET A 458 0.47 -4.06 -9.04
C MET A 458 0.01 -3.29 -10.28
N GLU A 459 -1.23 -3.51 -10.74
CA GLU A 459 -1.80 -2.77 -11.87
C GLU A 459 -2.00 -1.29 -11.54
N SER A 460 -2.45 -0.96 -10.32
CA SER A 460 -2.67 0.42 -9.90
C SER A 460 -1.36 1.22 -9.89
N LEU A 461 -0.30 0.66 -9.30
CA LEU A 461 1.03 1.27 -9.29
C LEU A 461 1.58 1.39 -10.72
N LEU A 462 1.40 0.37 -11.57
CA LEU A 462 1.81 0.40 -12.97
C LEU A 462 1.11 1.50 -13.75
N CYS A 463 -0.17 1.76 -13.49
CA CYS A 463 -0.90 2.86 -14.10
C CYS A 463 -0.33 4.22 -13.67
N ILE A 464 -0.01 4.40 -12.39
CA ILE A 464 0.63 5.63 -11.88
C ILE A 464 2.00 5.84 -12.53
N LYS A 465 2.84 4.79 -12.59
CA LYS A 465 4.16 4.84 -13.24
C LYS A 465 4.04 5.16 -14.74
N ARG A 466 3.11 4.51 -15.44
CA ARG A 466 2.85 4.73 -16.87
C ARG A 466 2.33 6.15 -17.14
N ALA A 467 1.55 6.70 -16.22
CA ALA A 467 1.06 8.08 -16.31
C ALA A 467 2.18 9.11 -16.19
N GLY A 468 3.36 8.76 -15.68
CA GLY A 468 4.54 9.62 -15.69
C GLY A 468 5.29 9.78 -14.39
N ALA A 469 4.79 9.18 -13.30
CA ALA A 469 5.41 9.34 -11.99
C ALA A 469 6.79 8.66 -11.95
N ASP A 470 7.83 9.40 -11.60
CA ASP A 470 9.15 8.89 -11.28
C ASP A 470 9.14 8.21 -9.90
N ILE A 471 8.42 8.82 -8.95
CA ILE A 471 8.32 8.46 -7.53
C ILE A 471 6.85 8.21 -7.16
N ILE A 472 6.56 7.16 -6.40
CA ILE A 472 5.20 6.82 -5.98
C ILE A 472 5.15 6.66 -4.46
N LEU A 473 4.42 7.54 -3.79
CA LEU A 473 4.06 7.40 -2.39
C LEU A 473 2.87 6.43 -2.30
N SER A 474 3.06 5.28 -1.65
CA SER A 474 1.99 4.28 -1.52
C SER A 474 2.12 3.46 -0.24
N TYR A 475 1.00 3.28 0.45
CA TYR A 475 0.89 2.37 1.59
C TYR A 475 1.05 0.89 1.18
N PHE A 476 0.96 0.57 -0.11
CA PHE A 476 1.28 -0.75 -0.64
C PHE A 476 2.79 -0.94 -0.89
N ALA A 477 3.65 0.05 -0.64
CA ALA A 477 5.05 0.00 -1.07
C ALA A 477 5.78 -1.30 -0.67
N ARG A 478 5.67 -1.71 0.61
CA ARG A 478 6.27 -2.95 1.10
C ARG A 478 5.63 -4.21 0.49
N GLN A 479 4.30 -4.25 0.37
CA GLN A 479 3.58 -5.38 -0.23
C GLN A 479 3.93 -5.55 -1.71
N ALA A 480 3.91 -4.46 -2.48
CA ALA A 480 4.26 -4.45 -3.89
C ALA A 480 5.73 -4.84 -4.11
N ALA A 481 6.65 -4.34 -3.30
CA ALA A 481 8.06 -4.72 -3.34
C ALA A 481 8.26 -6.21 -3.03
N GLY A 482 7.54 -6.76 -2.04
CA GLY A 482 7.53 -8.20 -1.77
C GLY A 482 7.12 -9.03 -2.99
N ILE A 483 6.04 -8.63 -3.68
CA ILE A 483 5.57 -9.27 -4.92
C ILE A 483 6.66 -9.21 -6.01
N LEU A 484 7.30 -8.05 -6.20
CA LEU A 484 8.38 -7.85 -7.18
C LEU A 484 9.60 -8.74 -6.89
N CYS A 485 9.90 -8.98 -5.61
CA CYS A 485 10.98 -9.86 -5.16
C CYS A 485 10.59 -11.35 -5.18
N GLY A 486 9.35 -11.71 -5.55
CA GLY A 486 8.87 -13.08 -5.59
C GLY A 486 8.58 -13.68 -4.21
N MET A 487 8.42 -12.85 -3.17
CA MET A 487 7.88 -13.28 -1.89
C MET A 487 6.39 -13.60 -2.10
N LYS A 488 5.97 -14.78 -1.66
CA LYS A 488 4.58 -15.26 -1.71
C LYS A 488 3.95 -15.23 -0.34
#